data_AF-A0A502GWC5-F1
#
_entry.id   AF-A0A502GWC5-F1
#
_cell.length_a   1.000
_cell.length_b   1.000
_cell.length_c   1.000
_cell.angle_alpha   90.00
_cell.angle_beta   90.00
_cell.angle_gamma   90.00
#
_symmetry.space_group_name_H-M   'P 1'
#
loop_
_entity.id
_entity.type
_entity.pdbx_description
1 polymer ?
#
loop_
_entity_poly.entity_id
_entity_poly.type
_entity_poly.pdbx_seq_one_letter_code
_entity_poly.pdbx_strand_id
1 'polypeptide(L)'
;MDGLGKSAIDISQKIGRFLRQPNAMPFDDGDLNSAYFYFNVPDKDFASLVKSTQNDLGGDGYEIIAINQSSARPRISRESLLKTPMSIATVAESFGENLDALDQILLSNVPQFAVEALRAPGRVHTRVLDLATNKEDLSLNKEEFREDNADISVWDYLVSRLGAQDSRIARKNGTCFTPFVKNNEKMKQRMQFGSEAMKLLNTTIPNIVRLLNDEFRLVYEYDEVYDVKPFNLVSPDLYFEDENKRERYKVVSFDNALHTEYNGLNAFELEIAEALDCMGLTWCRNPSKTGYGIPIPEIGEGTTSFYPDFILWSEKCLWAIDPKGAHLINDAIFSKLMGISDINDIPLKIRVALILQGNYILGINGRPMQQGKDGCTLIYKRNVGVRAKHFLTANALVKDLT
;
A
#
# COMPACT_ATOMS: atom_id res chain seq x y z
N MET A 1 42.60 8.82 28.16
CA MET A 1 41.18 8.62 28.43
C MET A 1 40.91 9.17 29.82
N ASP A 2 40.04 10.17 29.90
CA ASP A 2 39.92 11.01 31.09
C ASP A 2 38.90 10.41 32.06
N GLY A 3 39.29 9.30 32.70
CA GLY A 3 38.87 8.82 34.03
C GLY A 3 37.38 8.69 34.42
N LEU A 4 36.43 9.20 33.64
CA LEU A 4 35.01 9.30 33.97
C LEU A 4 34.21 8.59 32.87
N GLY A 5 34.29 7.26 32.94
CA GLY A 5 33.50 6.32 32.15
C GLY A 5 34.12 5.92 30.81
N LYS A 6 33.65 4.75 30.33
CA LYS A 6 33.74 4.22 28.96
C LYS A 6 34.91 3.26 28.68
N SER A 7 34.85 2.07 29.29
CA SER A 7 35.46 0.89 28.67
C SER A 7 34.74 0.59 27.34
N ALA A 8 35.39 -0.12 26.41
CA ALA A 8 34.78 -0.53 25.14
C ALA A 8 33.44 -1.29 25.34
N ILE A 9 33.34 -2.02 26.45
CA ILE A 9 32.14 -2.77 26.86
C ILE A 9 30.96 -1.83 27.16
N ASP A 10 31.19 -0.73 27.90
CA ASP A 10 30.12 0.24 28.21
C ASP A 10 29.60 0.94 26.94
N ILE A 11 30.50 1.21 25.98
CA ILE A 11 30.14 1.78 24.69
C ILE A 11 29.27 0.80 23.88
N SER A 12 29.72 -0.45 23.71
CA SER A 12 28.97 -1.51 23.00
C SER A 12 27.58 -1.72 23.60
N GLN A 13 27.46 -1.75 24.93
CA GLN A 13 26.17 -1.88 25.63
C GLN A 13 25.22 -0.71 25.38
N LYS A 14 25.71 0.53 25.37
CA LYS A 14 24.90 1.72 25.09
C LYS A 14 24.39 1.74 23.66
N ILE A 15 25.24 1.39 22.69
CA ILE A 15 24.85 1.25 21.28
C ILE A 15 23.80 0.15 21.14
N GLY A 16 24.05 -1.04 21.69
CA GLY A 16 23.10 -2.16 21.62
C GLY A 16 21.76 -1.87 22.28
N ARG A 17 21.72 -1.05 23.35
CA ARG A 17 20.45 -0.57 23.94
C ARG A 17 19.71 0.43 23.06
N PHE A 18 20.45 1.30 22.35
CA PHE A 18 19.86 2.26 21.44
C PHE A 18 19.27 1.59 20.19
N LEU A 19 19.98 0.59 19.64
CA LEU A 19 19.56 -0.15 18.45
C LEU A 19 18.39 -1.10 18.73
N ARG A 20 18.30 -1.66 19.95
CA ARG A 20 17.14 -2.45 20.36
C ARG A 20 15.93 -1.55 20.62
N GLN A 21 15.16 -1.29 19.56
CA GLN A 21 13.88 -0.59 19.62
C GLN A 21 12.72 -1.59 19.48
N PRO A 22 12.30 -2.25 20.58
CA PRO A 22 11.15 -3.15 20.53
C PRO A 22 9.92 -2.33 20.12
N ASN A 23 9.24 -2.78 19.07
CA ASN A 23 8.07 -2.16 18.43
C ASN A 23 8.33 -1.01 17.45
N ALA A 24 9.58 -0.66 17.13
CA ALA A 24 9.85 0.24 16.00
C ALA A 24 9.66 -0.51 14.67
N MET A 25 8.99 0.12 13.72
CA MET A 25 8.95 -0.37 12.34
C MET A 25 10.11 0.27 11.58
N PRO A 26 10.94 -0.52 10.90
CA PRO A 26 12.00 0.03 10.05
C PRO A 26 11.35 0.83 8.91
N PHE A 27 11.98 1.95 8.58
CA PHE A 27 11.68 2.67 7.34
C PHE A 27 12.07 1.79 6.14
N ASP A 28 11.41 1.95 5.00
CA ASP A 28 11.79 1.23 3.76
C ASP A 28 13.20 1.61 3.30
N ASP A 29 13.65 2.80 3.68
CA ASP A 29 14.98 3.31 3.47
C ASP A 29 15.93 2.81 4.57
N GLY A 30 16.95 2.06 4.17
CA GLY A 30 17.97 1.52 5.06
C GLY A 30 18.72 2.60 5.86
N ASP A 31 18.86 3.81 5.32
CA ASP A 31 19.59 4.88 6.01
C ASP A 31 18.72 5.70 6.98
N LEU A 32 17.41 5.70 6.80
CA LEU A 32 16.49 6.14 7.86
C LEU A 32 16.47 5.16 9.04
N ASN A 33 16.99 3.95 8.85
CA ASN A 33 17.27 2.98 9.92
C ASN A 33 18.72 3.03 10.43
N SER A 34 19.55 3.95 9.92
CA SER A 34 20.94 4.10 10.33
C SER A 34 21.09 5.07 11.50
N ALA A 35 22.00 4.76 12.42
CA ALA A 35 22.33 5.61 13.58
C ALA A 35 23.81 5.97 13.58
N TYR A 36 24.13 7.26 13.73
CA TYR A 36 25.50 7.75 13.79
C TYR A 36 25.96 7.90 15.24
N PHE A 37 27.05 7.20 15.58
CA PHE A 37 27.69 7.31 16.89
C PHE A 37 29.06 8.00 16.74
N TYR A 38 29.29 9.04 17.54
CA TYR A 38 30.56 9.77 17.56
C TYR A 38 31.37 9.37 18.79
N PHE A 39 32.58 8.87 18.57
CA PHE A 39 33.51 8.47 19.62
C PHE A 39 34.66 9.46 19.70
N ASN A 40 34.86 10.05 20.88
CA ASN A 40 36.04 10.85 21.18
C ASN A 40 37.10 9.96 21.84
N VAL A 41 37.83 9.18 21.05
CA VAL A 41 38.86 8.24 21.51
C VAL A 41 40.11 8.35 20.62
N PRO A 42 41.31 7.99 21.12
CA PRO A 42 42.51 7.91 20.30
C PRO A 42 42.37 6.88 19.16
N ASP A 43 42.97 7.14 17.99
CA ASP A 43 42.82 6.30 16.77
C ASP A 43 43.17 4.83 17.00
N LYS A 44 44.20 4.54 17.80
CA LYS A 44 44.62 3.18 18.17
C LYS A 44 43.53 2.41 18.93
N ASP A 45 42.70 3.10 19.71
CA ASP A 45 41.64 2.51 20.52
C ASP A 45 40.33 2.44 19.72
N PHE A 46 40.15 3.33 18.73
CA PHE A 46 38.98 3.38 17.84
C PHE A 46 38.82 2.10 17.00
N ALA A 47 39.89 1.66 16.33
CA ALA A 47 39.84 0.47 15.48
C ALA A 47 39.46 -0.80 16.28
N SER A 48 40.00 -0.92 17.50
CA SER A 48 39.68 -2.01 18.41
C SER A 48 38.23 -1.95 18.91
N LEU A 49 37.73 -0.74 19.19
CA LEU A 49 36.35 -0.50 19.62
C LEU A 49 35.33 -0.84 18.53
N VAL A 50 35.56 -0.40 17.29
CA VAL A 50 34.69 -0.71 16.15
C VAL A 50 34.63 -2.22 15.93
N LYS A 51 35.78 -2.90 15.92
CA LYS A 51 35.84 -4.35 15.72
C LYS A 51 35.13 -5.13 16.82
N SER A 52 35.32 -4.74 18.09
CA SER A 52 34.61 -5.35 19.22
C SER A 52 33.10 -5.18 19.10
N THR A 53 32.66 -3.96 18.77
CA THR A 53 31.23 -3.64 18.67
C THR A 53 30.58 -4.34 17.48
N GLN A 54 31.29 -4.45 16.33
CA GLN A 54 30.81 -5.19 15.16
C GLN A 54 30.65 -6.69 15.45
N ASN A 55 31.59 -7.28 16.19
CA ASN A 55 31.48 -8.68 16.59
C ASN A 55 30.29 -8.92 17.53
N ASP A 56 30.03 -8.00 18.47
CA ASP A 56 28.92 -8.10 19.41
C ASP A 56 27.56 -7.92 18.72
N LEU A 57 27.45 -6.98 17.78
CA LEU A 57 26.18 -6.61 17.14
C LEU A 57 25.89 -7.34 15.83
N GLY A 58 26.91 -7.92 15.18
CA GLY A 58 26.74 -8.66 13.92
C GLY A 58 25.84 -9.89 14.06
N GLY A 59 25.77 -10.49 15.25
CA GLY A 59 24.84 -11.59 15.54
C GLY A 59 23.37 -11.19 15.53
N ASP A 60 23.08 -9.90 15.78
CA ASP A 60 21.72 -9.32 15.78
C ASP A 60 21.36 -8.71 14.40
N GLY A 61 22.22 -8.87 13.39
CA GLY A 61 21.99 -8.37 12.02
C GLY A 61 22.34 -6.90 11.80
N TYR A 62 22.96 -6.21 12.76
CA TYR A 62 23.40 -4.82 12.61
C TYR A 62 24.80 -4.73 11.98
N GLU A 63 24.98 -3.75 11.10
CA GLU A 63 26.24 -3.46 10.44
C GLU A 63 26.77 -2.10 10.89
N ILE A 64 28.04 -2.05 11.33
CA ILE A 64 28.73 -0.84 11.75
C ILE A 64 29.70 -0.43 10.65
N ILE A 65 29.45 0.74 10.07
CA ILE A 65 30.32 1.34 9.07
C ILE A 65 31.25 2.33 9.77
N ALA A 66 32.55 2.09 9.70
CA ALA A 66 33.56 3.00 10.23
C ALA A 66 33.79 4.17 9.26
N ILE A 67 33.58 5.41 9.73
CA ILE A 67 33.87 6.63 8.96
C ILE A 67 35.19 7.21 9.50
N ASN A 68 36.24 7.17 8.70
CA ASN A 68 37.54 7.74 9.07
C ASN A 68 37.55 9.28 8.90
N GLN A 69 38.41 9.99 9.64
CA GLN A 69 38.49 11.46 9.60
C GLN A 69 38.84 12.04 8.21
N SER A 70 39.41 11.21 7.33
CA SER A 70 39.76 11.55 5.94
C SER A 70 38.65 11.25 4.92
N SER A 71 37.60 10.51 5.30
CA SER A 71 36.38 10.45 4.50
C SER A 71 35.60 11.75 4.70
N ALA A 72 35.19 12.38 3.59
CA ALA A 72 34.28 13.52 3.64
C ALA A 72 33.12 13.16 4.58
N ARG A 73 32.82 14.05 5.55
CA ARG A 73 31.62 13.92 6.39
C ARG A 73 30.49 13.50 5.46
N PRO A 74 29.78 12.38 5.72
CA PRO A 74 28.66 12.00 4.89
C PRO A 74 27.75 13.21 4.79
N ARG A 75 27.58 13.78 3.59
CA ARG A 75 26.53 14.77 3.44
C ARG A 75 25.25 13.99 3.66
N ILE A 76 24.57 14.39 4.72
CA ILE A 76 23.20 14.02 5.05
C ILE A 76 22.41 14.06 3.74
N SER A 77 21.50 13.09 3.55
CA SER A 77 20.60 13.01 2.41
C SER A 77 20.22 14.41 1.90
N ARG A 78 20.41 14.65 0.60
CA ARG A 78 20.15 15.96 -0.01
C ARG A 78 18.96 15.87 -0.95
N GLU A 79 18.20 16.95 -1.02
CA GLU A 79 17.10 17.06 -1.97
C GLU A 79 17.64 17.35 -3.37
N SER A 80 17.26 16.52 -4.34
CA SER A 80 17.25 16.89 -5.75
C SER A 80 15.96 17.66 -6.03
N LEU A 81 16.10 18.90 -6.45
CA LEU A 81 14.96 19.77 -6.76
C LEU A 81 14.36 19.41 -8.13
N LEU A 82 13.09 19.78 -8.30
CA LEU A 82 12.44 19.71 -9.60
C LEU A 82 13.06 20.74 -10.55
N LYS A 83 13.36 20.31 -11.78
CA LYS A 83 13.71 21.22 -12.88
C LYS A 83 12.51 22.09 -13.25
N THR A 84 11.31 21.52 -13.21
CA THR A 84 10.04 22.19 -13.51
C THR A 84 8.96 21.71 -12.53
N PRO A 85 8.19 22.59 -11.89
CA PRO A 85 7.04 22.18 -11.08
C PRO A 85 6.02 21.39 -11.91
N MET A 86 5.52 20.29 -11.36
CA MET A 86 4.58 19.43 -12.05
C MET A 86 3.60 18.81 -11.06
N SER A 87 2.32 18.75 -11.45
CA SER A 87 1.24 18.22 -10.64
C SER A 87 0.49 17.14 -11.40
N ILE A 88 -0.07 16.19 -10.66
CA ILE A 88 -0.81 15.05 -11.20
C ILE A 88 -2.21 15.08 -10.58
N ALA A 89 -3.26 14.85 -11.38
CA ALA A 89 -4.60 14.72 -10.84
C ALA A 89 -4.70 13.50 -9.91
N THR A 90 -5.26 13.66 -8.72
CA THR A 90 -5.46 12.54 -7.80
C THR A 90 -6.60 11.66 -8.27
N VAL A 91 -6.50 10.38 -7.93
CA VAL A 91 -7.53 9.38 -8.18
C VAL A 91 -8.03 8.88 -6.84
N ALA A 92 -9.34 8.71 -6.74
CA ALA A 92 -10.01 8.19 -5.56
C ALA A 92 -10.97 7.08 -5.91
N GLU A 93 -11.31 6.27 -4.91
CA GLU A 93 -12.26 5.19 -5.12
C GLU A 93 -13.71 5.67 -5.01
N SER A 94 -14.53 5.22 -5.94
CA SER A 94 -15.94 5.53 -6.01
C SER A 94 -16.74 4.31 -6.40
N PHE A 95 -17.98 4.23 -5.89
CA PHE A 95 -18.96 3.24 -6.36
C PHE A 95 -19.58 3.63 -7.72
N GLY A 96 -19.01 4.63 -8.40
CA GLY A 96 -19.52 5.18 -9.65
C GLY A 96 -20.78 6.00 -9.44
N GLU A 97 -21.43 6.36 -10.55
CA GLU A 97 -22.65 7.18 -10.54
C GLU A 97 -23.94 6.33 -10.63
N ASN A 98 -23.82 5.03 -10.93
CA ASN A 98 -24.97 4.14 -11.09
C ASN A 98 -25.46 3.62 -9.73
N LEU A 99 -26.01 4.52 -8.93
CA LEU A 99 -26.56 4.18 -7.61
C LEU A 99 -27.68 3.13 -7.68
N ASP A 100 -28.43 3.09 -8.79
CA ASP A 100 -29.48 2.10 -9.01
C ASP A 100 -28.92 0.67 -9.06
N ALA A 101 -27.76 0.46 -9.69
CA ALA A 101 -27.10 -0.86 -9.69
C ALA A 101 -26.71 -1.29 -8.27
N LEU A 102 -26.20 -0.37 -7.45
CA LEU A 102 -25.83 -0.63 -6.06
C LEU A 102 -27.05 -0.99 -5.21
N ASP A 103 -28.15 -0.26 -5.40
CA ASP A 103 -29.42 -0.56 -4.75
C ASP A 103 -29.94 -1.95 -5.16
N GLN A 104 -29.84 -2.32 -6.43
CA GLN A 104 -30.25 -3.65 -6.91
C GLN A 104 -29.40 -4.78 -6.33
N ILE A 105 -28.10 -4.56 -6.08
CA ILE A 105 -27.25 -5.53 -5.38
C ILE A 105 -27.84 -5.82 -3.99
N LEU A 106 -28.22 -4.80 -3.23
CA LEU A 106 -28.86 -5.00 -1.92
C LEU A 106 -30.22 -5.70 -2.07
N LEU A 107 -31.10 -5.18 -2.92
CA LEU A 107 -32.49 -5.65 -3.03
C LEU A 107 -32.61 -7.07 -3.59
N SER A 108 -31.67 -7.50 -4.43
CA SER A 108 -31.64 -8.85 -5.00
C SER A 108 -31.07 -9.89 -4.03
N ASN A 109 -30.19 -9.47 -3.11
CA ASN A 109 -29.58 -10.37 -2.12
C ASN A 109 -30.36 -10.42 -0.80
N VAL A 110 -31.22 -9.43 -0.51
CA VAL A 110 -32.06 -9.43 0.68
C VAL A 110 -33.44 -10.02 0.34
N PRO A 111 -33.85 -11.16 0.92
CA PRO A 111 -35.19 -11.69 0.75
C PRO A 111 -36.20 -10.90 1.60
N GLN A 112 -37.48 -11.04 1.28
CA GLN A 112 -38.55 -10.61 2.17
C GLN A 112 -38.75 -11.69 3.23
N PHE A 113 -38.60 -11.34 4.51
CA PHE A 113 -38.66 -12.29 5.60
C PHE A 113 -40.10 -12.52 6.07
N ALA A 114 -40.41 -13.78 6.42
CA ALA A 114 -41.63 -14.11 7.15
C ALA A 114 -41.53 -13.61 8.62
N VAL A 115 -42.68 -13.39 9.26
CA VAL A 115 -42.75 -12.81 10.63
C VAL A 115 -42.02 -13.69 11.64
N GLU A 116 -42.08 -15.01 11.46
CA GLU A 116 -41.43 -16.00 12.32
C GLU A 116 -39.91 -15.90 12.23
N ALA A 117 -39.38 -15.66 11.03
CA ALA A 117 -37.95 -15.54 10.79
C ALA A 117 -37.35 -14.23 11.36
N LEU A 118 -38.19 -13.22 11.63
CA LEU A 118 -37.79 -11.94 12.23
C LEU A 118 -37.70 -12.00 13.76
N ARG A 119 -38.25 -13.04 14.39
CA ARG A 119 -38.33 -13.16 15.85
C ARG A 119 -37.22 -14.03 16.42
N ALA A 120 -36.78 -13.71 17.63
CA ALA A 120 -35.86 -14.49 18.43
C ALA A 120 -36.04 -14.19 19.91
N PRO A 121 -36.01 -15.22 20.80
CA PRO A 121 -36.10 -15.00 22.23
C PRO A 121 -34.90 -14.16 22.72
N GLY A 122 -35.19 -13.18 23.58
CA GLY A 122 -34.16 -12.43 24.29
C GLY A 122 -33.46 -13.31 25.32
N ARG A 123 -32.18 -13.05 25.58
CA ARG A 123 -31.40 -13.78 26.57
C ARG A 123 -30.62 -12.81 27.45
N VAL A 124 -30.80 -12.91 28.76
CA VAL A 124 -30.08 -12.12 29.77
C VAL A 124 -29.15 -13.05 30.53
N HIS A 125 -27.87 -12.73 30.53
CA HIS A 125 -26.86 -13.45 31.31
C HIS A 125 -26.32 -12.53 32.41
N THR A 126 -26.57 -12.89 33.66
CA THR A 126 -26.09 -12.17 34.84
C THR A 126 -24.83 -12.86 35.34
N ARG A 127 -23.71 -12.13 35.40
CA ARG A 127 -22.44 -12.58 35.96
C ARG A 127 -22.16 -11.86 37.27
N VAL A 128 -21.73 -12.58 38.30
CA VAL A 128 -21.40 -11.99 39.59
C VAL A 128 -19.89 -12.07 39.83
N LEU A 129 -19.27 -10.91 40.04
CA LEU A 129 -17.85 -10.78 40.34
C LEU A 129 -17.69 -10.41 41.81
N ASP A 130 -16.96 -11.24 42.55
CA ASP A 130 -16.57 -10.91 43.91
C ASP A 130 -15.37 -9.95 43.86
N LEU A 131 -15.61 -8.70 44.26
CA LEU A 131 -14.60 -7.64 44.26
C LEU A 131 -13.50 -7.87 45.30
N ALA A 132 -13.75 -8.65 46.35
CA ALA A 132 -12.76 -8.94 47.39
C ALA A 132 -11.76 -10.01 46.94
N THR A 133 -12.23 -11.01 46.18
CA THR A 133 -11.38 -12.11 45.68
C THR A 133 -10.95 -11.95 44.23
N ASN A 134 -11.50 -10.93 43.53
CA ASN A 134 -11.33 -10.67 42.10
C ASN A 134 -11.59 -11.91 41.23
N LYS A 135 -12.56 -12.73 41.65
CA LYS A 135 -12.97 -13.97 40.98
C LYS A 135 -14.45 -13.92 40.66
N GLU A 136 -14.82 -14.56 39.56
CA GLU A 136 -16.22 -14.75 39.20
C GLU A 136 -16.84 -15.83 40.08
N ASP A 137 -17.97 -15.51 40.70
CA ASP A 137 -18.79 -16.47 41.42
C ASP A 137 -19.77 -17.13 40.46
N LEU A 138 -19.29 -18.22 39.84
CA LEU A 138 -20.07 -19.01 38.88
C LEU A 138 -21.38 -19.55 39.47
N SER A 139 -21.49 -19.68 40.79
CA SER A 139 -22.70 -20.21 41.45
C SER A 139 -23.87 -19.22 41.46
N LEU A 140 -23.57 -17.93 41.30
CA LEU A 140 -24.55 -16.85 41.27
C LEU A 140 -24.88 -16.39 39.85
N ASN A 141 -24.26 -17.01 38.83
CA ASN A 141 -24.57 -16.73 37.44
C ASN A 141 -26.01 -17.17 37.14
N LYS A 142 -26.77 -16.31 36.47
CA LYS A 142 -28.16 -16.58 36.06
C LYS A 142 -28.33 -16.38 34.56
N GLU A 143 -29.12 -17.23 33.95
CA GLU A 143 -29.53 -17.09 32.55
C GLU A 143 -31.06 -17.05 32.49
N GLU A 144 -31.60 -15.99 31.91
CA GLU A 144 -33.04 -15.76 31.77
C GLU A 144 -33.37 -15.60 30.29
N PHE A 145 -34.45 -16.24 29.83
CA PHE A 145 -35.02 -16.04 28.50
C PHE A 145 -36.22 -15.09 28.61
N ARG A 146 -36.29 -14.12 27.70
CA ARG A 146 -37.37 -13.13 27.64
C ARG A 146 -38.07 -13.22 26.28
N GLU A 147 -39.38 -13.00 26.27
CA GLU A 147 -40.14 -12.88 25.02
C GLU A 147 -39.77 -11.59 24.25
N ASP A 148 -39.51 -10.51 25.00
CA ASP A 148 -39.02 -9.26 24.44
C ASP A 148 -37.50 -9.32 24.18
N ASN A 149 -37.13 -8.95 22.97
CA ASN A 149 -35.77 -8.85 22.50
C ASN A 149 -35.61 -7.53 21.73
N ALA A 150 -34.45 -6.90 21.86
CA ALA A 150 -34.17 -5.68 21.12
C ALA A 150 -34.25 -5.94 19.60
N ASP A 151 -34.71 -4.94 18.86
CA ASP A 151 -34.90 -5.05 17.42
C ASP A 151 -34.10 -3.97 16.67
N ILE A 152 -33.80 -4.28 15.41
CA ILE A 152 -33.09 -3.41 14.48
C ILE A 152 -33.74 -3.56 13.10
N SER A 153 -33.74 -2.51 12.29
CA SER A 153 -34.21 -2.64 10.91
C SER A 153 -33.18 -3.42 10.08
N VAL A 154 -33.64 -4.11 9.04
CA VAL A 154 -32.74 -4.77 8.09
C VAL A 154 -31.76 -3.75 7.49
N TRP A 155 -32.23 -2.55 7.16
CA TRP A 155 -31.38 -1.44 6.69
C TRP A 155 -30.26 -1.08 7.67
N ASP A 156 -30.62 -0.74 8.91
CA ASP A 156 -29.64 -0.25 9.90
C ASP A 156 -28.60 -1.33 10.22
N TYR A 157 -29.03 -2.59 10.25
CA TYR A 157 -28.13 -3.72 10.43
C TYR A 157 -27.15 -3.88 9.29
N LEU A 158 -27.63 -3.88 8.04
CA LEU A 158 -26.79 -4.05 6.85
C LEU A 158 -25.80 -2.90 6.70
N VAL A 159 -26.26 -1.66 6.80
CA VAL A 159 -25.37 -0.48 6.71
C VAL A 159 -24.34 -0.47 7.84
N SER A 160 -24.72 -0.86 9.05
CA SER A 160 -23.77 -0.97 10.16
C SER A 160 -22.72 -2.06 9.91
N ARG A 161 -23.11 -3.23 9.43
CA ARG A 161 -22.18 -4.34 9.17
C ARG A 161 -21.27 -4.09 7.97
N LEU A 162 -21.84 -3.61 6.86
CA LEU A 162 -21.07 -3.24 5.68
C LEU A 162 -20.17 -2.05 5.97
N GLY A 163 -20.67 -1.04 6.70
CA GLY A 163 -19.89 0.12 7.15
C GLY A 163 -18.74 -0.22 8.10
N ALA A 164 -18.92 -1.26 8.93
CA ALA A 164 -17.85 -1.78 9.79
C ALA A 164 -16.77 -2.52 9.01
N GLN A 165 -17.11 -3.11 7.86
CA GLN A 165 -16.13 -3.69 6.93
C GLN A 165 -15.46 -2.62 6.08
N ASP A 166 -16.19 -1.58 5.70
CA ASP A 166 -15.68 -0.48 4.89
C ASP A 166 -16.44 0.83 5.14
N SER A 167 -15.72 1.82 5.66
CA SER A 167 -16.26 3.14 6.01
C SER A 167 -16.81 3.92 4.82
N ARG A 168 -16.45 3.56 3.58
CA ARG A 168 -16.93 4.20 2.35
C ARG A 168 -18.39 3.86 2.05
N ILE A 169 -18.91 2.76 2.59
CA ILE A 169 -20.31 2.34 2.44
C ILE A 169 -21.22 3.17 3.36
N ALA A 170 -20.76 3.47 4.58
CA ALA A 170 -21.49 4.22 5.60
C ALA A 170 -20.68 5.45 6.05
N ARG A 171 -20.77 6.53 5.26
CA ARG A 171 -20.03 7.78 5.48
C ARG A 171 -20.76 8.66 6.49
N LYS A 172 -20.07 9.65 7.06
CA LYS A 172 -20.68 10.66 7.95
C LYS A 172 -21.88 11.39 7.33
N ASN A 173 -21.87 11.56 6.00
CA ASN A 173 -22.87 12.34 5.27
C ASN A 173 -23.91 11.46 4.54
N GLY A 174 -23.91 10.14 4.74
CA GLY A 174 -24.85 9.23 4.08
C GLY A 174 -24.23 7.89 3.69
N THR A 175 -24.89 7.18 2.79
CA THR A 175 -24.46 5.87 2.29
C THR A 175 -24.05 5.93 0.82
N CYS A 176 -23.36 4.91 0.31
CA CYS A 176 -23.14 4.74 -1.13
C CYS A 176 -24.40 4.35 -1.93
N PHE A 177 -25.53 4.14 -1.25
CA PHE A 177 -26.83 3.81 -1.83
C PHE A 177 -27.74 5.03 -1.97
N THR A 178 -28.81 4.91 -2.76
CA THR A 178 -29.80 6.00 -2.84
C THR A 178 -30.52 6.20 -1.49
N PRO A 179 -31.01 7.41 -1.18
CA PRO A 179 -31.81 7.64 0.02
C PRO A 179 -33.14 6.85 0.05
N PHE A 180 -33.57 6.29 -1.09
CA PHE A 180 -34.85 5.60 -1.23
C PHE A 180 -34.78 4.11 -0.90
N VAL A 181 -33.61 3.47 -1.02
CA VAL A 181 -33.48 2.02 -0.78
C VAL A 181 -33.90 1.63 0.64
N LYS A 182 -33.59 2.48 1.64
CA LYS A 182 -33.99 2.28 3.04
C LYS A 182 -35.51 2.23 3.23
N ASN A 183 -36.27 2.80 2.28
CA ASN A 183 -37.72 2.84 2.35
C ASN A 183 -38.41 1.61 1.74
N ASN A 184 -37.66 0.72 1.11
CA ASN A 184 -38.16 -0.53 0.55
C ASN A 184 -38.76 -1.43 1.64
N GLU A 185 -39.81 -2.18 1.31
CA GLU A 185 -40.51 -3.06 2.26
C GLU A 185 -39.57 -4.07 2.94
N LYS A 186 -38.62 -4.62 2.19
CA LYS A 186 -37.60 -5.56 2.70
C LYS A 186 -36.68 -4.91 3.74
N MET A 187 -36.31 -3.66 3.49
CA MET A 187 -35.33 -2.91 4.30
C MET A 187 -35.94 -2.36 5.60
N LYS A 188 -37.25 -2.09 5.59
CA LYS A 188 -38.02 -1.62 6.75
C LYS A 188 -38.33 -2.71 7.78
N GLN A 189 -38.21 -3.99 7.42
CA GLN A 189 -38.54 -5.08 8.34
C GLN A 189 -37.68 -4.96 9.61
N ARG A 190 -38.33 -5.03 10.77
CA ARG A 190 -37.68 -5.03 12.08
C ARG A 190 -37.40 -6.48 12.47
N MET A 191 -36.15 -6.79 12.76
CA MET A 191 -35.71 -8.10 13.19
C MET A 191 -35.10 -8.04 14.58
N GLN A 192 -35.34 -9.07 15.38
CA GLN A 192 -34.76 -9.22 16.70
C GLN A 192 -33.33 -9.78 16.61
N PHE A 193 -32.48 -9.42 17.56
CA PHE A 193 -31.11 -9.92 17.61
C PHE A 193 -31.07 -11.44 17.76
N GLY A 194 -30.31 -12.12 16.88
CA GLY A 194 -30.19 -13.58 16.88
C GLY A 194 -31.29 -14.33 16.11
N SER A 195 -32.21 -13.61 15.46
CA SER A 195 -33.23 -14.19 14.56
C SER A 195 -32.63 -14.91 13.36
N GLU A 196 -33.41 -15.82 12.76
CA GLU A 196 -33.01 -16.54 11.55
C GLU A 196 -32.75 -15.56 10.38
N ALA A 197 -33.53 -14.48 10.30
CA ALA A 197 -33.28 -13.39 9.35
C ALA A 197 -31.88 -12.80 9.52
N MET A 198 -31.48 -12.48 10.76
CA MET A 198 -30.16 -11.92 11.05
C MET A 198 -29.03 -12.91 10.72
N LYS A 199 -29.22 -14.20 10.99
CA LYS A 199 -28.25 -15.25 10.62
C LYS A 199 -28.07 -15.35 9.10
N LEU A 200 -29.18 -15.32 8.35
CA LEU A 200 -29.15 -15.34 6.89
C LEU A 200 -28.48 -14.09 6.30
N LEU A 201 -28.72 -12.92 6.88
CA LEU A 201 -28.04 -11.70 6.44
C LEU A 201 -26.52 -11.79 6.65
N ASN A 202 -26.06 -12.36 7.77
CA ASN A 202 -24.63 -12.57 8.01
C ASN A 202 -23.97 -13.49 6.99
N THR A 203 -24.66 -14.53 6.52
CA THR A 203 -24.13 -15.40 5.47
C THR A 203 -24.19 -14.75 4.08
N THR A 204 -25.05 -13.76 3.89
CA THR A 204 -25.24 -13.07 2.60
C THR A 204 -24.31 -11.85 2.42
N ILE A 205 -23.94 -11.19 3.53
CA ILE A 205 -23.04 -10.02 3.53
C ILE A 205 -21.77 -10.24 2.68
N PRO A 206 -21.02 -11.36 2.80
CA PRO A 206 -19.84 -11.59 1.97
C PRO A 206 -20.11 -11.56 0.46
N ASN A 207 -21.28 -12.06 0.01
CA ASN A 207 -21.64 -12.00 -1.41
C ASN A 207 -22.04 -10.58 -1.84
N ILE A 208 -22.72 -9.82 -0.98
CA ILE A 208 -23.03 -8.40 -1.22
C ILE A 208 -21.73 -7.61 -1.38
N VAL A 209 -20.77 -7.80 -0.46
CA VAL A 209 -19.44 -7.17 -0.53
C VAL A 209 -18.73 -7.51 -1.85
N ARG A 210 -18.74 -8.78 -2.26
CA ARG A 210 -18.16 -9.21 -3.52
C ARG A 210 -18.78 -8.47 -4.72
N LEU A 211 -20.11 -8.38 -4.78
CA LEU A 211 -20.81 -7.68 -5.87
C LEU A 211 -20.57 -6.16 -5.83
N LEU A 212 -20.50 -5.55 -4.65
CA LEU A 212 -20.16 -4.14 -4.50
C LEU A 212 -18.72 -3.86 -4.93
N ASN A 213 -17.79 -4.77 -4.66
CA ASN A 213 -16.40 -4.71 -5.15
C ASN A 213 -16.34 -4.73 -6.68
N ASP A 214 -17.22 -5.47 -7.36
CA ASP A 214 -17.27 -5.52 -8.83
C ASP A 214 -17.70 -4.17 -9.45
N GLU A 215 -18.51 -3.37 -8.73
CA GLU A 215 -18.91 -2.02 -9.15
C GLU A 215 -17.95 -0.92 -8.70
N PHE A 216 -16.98 -1.26 -7.86
CA PHE A 216 -16.04 -0.29 -7.30
C PHE A 216 -15.00 0.12 -8.35
N ARG A 217 -14.92 1.43 -8.62
CA ARG A 217 -14.10 2.01 -9.70
C ARG A 217 -13.24 3.14 -9.15
N LEU A 218 -12.19 3.46 -9.88
CA LEU A 218 -11.41 4.67 -9.63
C LEU A 218 -12.00 5.81 -10.45
N VAL A 219 -12.07 6.99 -9.85
CA VAL A 219 -12.47 8.23 -10.50
C VAL A 219 -11.45 9.30 -10.17
N TYR A 220 -11.33 10.32 -11.01
CA TYR A 220 -10.49 11.46 -10.65
C TYR A 220 -11.20 12.38 -9.69
N GLU A 221 -10.42 12.96 -8.80
CA GLU A 221 -10.86 14.06 -7.96
C GLU A 221 -10.46 15.37 -8.62
N TYR A 222 -11.45 16.10 -9.15
CA TYR A 222 -11.22 17.34 -9.88
C TYR A 222 -10.61 18.46 -9.03
N ASP A 223 -10.88 18.43 -7.72
CA ASP A 223 -10.47 19.47 -6.78
C ASP A 223 -9.15 19.15 -6.06
N GLU A 224 -8.60 17.95 -6.26
CA GLU A 224 -7.35 17.52 -5.64
C GLU A 224 -6.26 17.28 -6.71
N VAL A 225 -5.06 17.76 -6.42
CA VAL A 225 -3.87 17.51 -7.23
C VAL A 225 -2.72 17.10 -6.32
N TYR A 226 -1.93 16.16 -6.80
CA TYR A 226 -0.66 15.77 -6.20
C TYR A 226 0.46 16.59 -6.82
N ASP A 227 1.06 17.47 -6.04
CA ASP A 227 2.30 18.17 -6.43
C ASP A 227 3.49 17.24 -6.23
N VAL A 228 4.28 17.05 -7.30
CA VAL A 228 5.50 16.26 -7.21
C VAL A 228 6.50 16.98 -6.31
N LYS A 229 6.95 16.31 -5.27
CA LYS A 229 7.90 16.83 -4.27
C LYS A 229 9.34 16.63 -4.70
N PRO A 230 10.30 17.41 -4.16
CA PRO A 230 11.72 17.13 -4.32
C PRO A 230 12.07 15.68 -3.97
N PHE A 231 13.04 15.12 -4.68
CA PHE A 231 13.49 13.75 -4.45
C PHE A 231 14.64 13.74 -3.44
N ASN A 232 14.53 12.90 -2.40
CA ASN A 232 15.59 12.75 -1.41
C ASN A 232 16.65 11.76 -1.89
N LEU A 233 17.87 12.24 -2.16
CA LEU A 233 19.00 11.38 -2.46
C LEU A 233 19.55 10.78 -1.17
N VAL A 234 19.64 9.47 -1.15
CA VAL A 234 20.04 8.72 0.04
C VAL A 234 21.54 8.51 0.02
N SER A 235 22.27 9.10 0.97
CA SER A 235 23.72 8.86 1.10
C SER A 235 24.54 9.06 -0.20
N PRO A 236 24.31 10.14 -0.97
CA PRO A 236 24.89 10.33 -2.31
C PRO A 236 26.41 10.39 -2.33
N ASP A 237 27.02 10.79 -1.21
CA ASP A 237 28.47 11.01 -1.09
C ASP A 237 29.18 9.92 -0.24
N LEU A 238 28.48 8.84 0.12
CA LEU A 238 29.02 7.74 0.92
C LEU A 238 29.74 6.71 0.05
N TYR A 239 31.00 6.45 0.38
CA TYR A 239 31.77 5.36 -0.21
C TYR A 239 31.49 4.05 0.55
N PHE A 240 30.86 3.09 -0.12
CA PHE A 240 30.68 1.73 0.41
C PHE A 240 31.86 0.84 -0.01
N GLU A 241 32.31 -0.12 0.79
CA GLU A 241 33.32 -1.09 0.31
C GLU A 241 32.72 -2.12 -0.66
N ASP A 242 31.45 -2.48 -0.43
CA ASP A 242 30.65 -3.41 -1.22
C ASP A 242 30.20 -2.79 -2.56
N GLU A 243 30.50 -3.47 -3.67
CA GLU A 243 30.14 -3.05 -5.03
C GLU A 243 28.63 -2.96 -5.27
N ASN A 244 27.83 -3.87 -4.71
CA ASN A 244 26.38 -3.84 -4.88
C ASN A 244 25.78 -2.61 -4.16
N LYS A 245 26.31 -2.25 -3.00
CA LYS A 245 25.88 -1.05 -2.27
C LYS A 245 26.33 0.23 -2.98
N ARG A 246 27.57 0.25 -3.50
CA ARG A 246 28.05 1.38 -4.33
C ARG A 246 27.13 1.61 -5.52
N GLU A 247 26.80 0.56 -6.26
CA GLU A 247 25.99 0.71 -7.47
C GLU A 247 24.55 1.13 -7.14
N ARG A 248 23.99 0.63 -6.03
CA ARG A 248 22.65 1.04 -5.57
C ARG A 248 22.58 2.53 -5.23
N TYR A 249 23.54 3.08 -4.50
CA TYR A 249 23.50 4.49 -4.04
C TYR A 249 24.21 5.47 -4.97
N LYS A 250 24.76 4.98 -6.07
CA LYS A 250 25.34 5.79 -7.13
C LYS A 250 24.34 6.80 -7.64
N VAL A 251 24.76 8.06 -7.61
CA VAL A 251 23.98 9.16 -8.14
C VAL A 251 24.10 9.16 -9.66
N VAL A 252 22.96 9.13 -10.33
CA VAL A 252 22.86 9.17 -11.79
C VAL A 252 22.04 10.40 -12.16
N SER A 253 22.56 11.17 -13.11
CA SER A 253 21.89 12.34 -13.68
C SER A 253 21.18 11.96 -14.97
N PHE A 254 20.04 12.59 -15.21
CA PHE A 254 19.20 12.35 -16.37
C PHE A 254 18.80 13.69 -16.99
N ASP A 255 18.68 13.75 -18.32
CA ASP A 255 18.45 15.00 -19.02
C ASP A 255 16.96 15.36 -19.07
N ASN A 256 16.11 14.38 -19.35
CA ASN A 256 14.67 14.56 -19.54
C ASN A 256 13.85 14.24 -18.29
N ALA A 257 14.48 13.68 -17.24
CA ALA A 257 13.82 13.48 -15.98
C ALA A 257 13.46 14.79 -15.26
N LEU A 258 12.38 14.78 -14.48
CA LEU A 258 11.84 15.92 -13.75
C LEU A 258 12.79 16.45 -12.68
N HIS A 259 13.57 15.56 -12.06
CA HIS A 259 14.62 15.89 -11.11
C HIS A 259 15.98 15.86 -11.80
N THR A 260 16.98 16.54 -11.23
CA THR A 260 18.34 16.58 -11.81
C THR A 260 19.08 15.26 -11.68
N GLU A 261 18.83 14.54 -10.60
CA GLU A 261 19.58 13.34 -10.24
C GLU A 261 18.73 12.40 -9.37
N TYR A 262 19.05 11.11 -9.46
CA TYR A 262 18.45 10.05 -8.65
C TYR A 262 19.53 9.09 -8.16
N ASN A 263 19.23 8.39 -7.08
CA ASN A 263 19.98 7.21 -6.65
C ASN A 263 19.05 6.18 -6.01
N GLY A 264 19.57 5.01 -5.66
CA GLY A 264 18.78 3.91 -5.09
C GLY A 264 18.08 3.04 -6.14
N LEU A 265 18.47 3.14 -7.42
CA LEU A 265 17.92 2.34 -8.52
C LEU A 265 18.60 0.98 -8.55
N ASN A 266 17.84 -0.10 -8.74
CA ASN A 266 18.42 -1.40 -9.03
C ASN A 266 18.88 -1.47 -10.51
N ALA A 267 19.67 -2.49 -10.88
CA ALA A 267 20.22 -2.59 -12.24
C ALA A 267 19.15 -2.61 -13.35
N PHE A 268 17.99 -3.22 -13.10
CA PHE A 268 16.88 -3.29 -14.05
C PHE A 268 16.10 -1.97 -14.10
N GLU A 269 15.84 -1.34 -12.95
CA GLU A 269 15.24 0.00 -12.88
C GLU A 269 16.11 1.04 -13.56
N LEU A 270 17.44 0.93 -13.44
CA LEU A 270 18.38 1.81 -14.12
C LEU A 270 18.28 1.65 -15.65
N GLU A 271 18.25 0.42 -16.16
CA GLU A 271 18.05 0.16 -17.60
C GLU A 271 16.74 0.79 -18.11
N ILE A 272 15.67 0.72 -17.32
CA ILE A 272 14.38 1.33 -17.68
C ILE A 272 14.43 2.86 -17.58
N ALA A 273 15.07 3.41 -16.55
CA ALA A 273 15.25 4.85 -16.38
C ALA A 273 16.05 5.47 -17.54
N GLU A 274 17.15 4.83 -17.94
CA GLU A 274 17.94 5.25 -19.11
C GLU A 274 17.12 5.18 -20.40
N ALA A 275 16.32 4.13 -20.59
CA ALA A 275 15.45 3.99 -21.74
C ALA A 275 14.35 5.08 -21.78
N LEU A 276 13.73 5.38 -20.64
CA LEU A 276 12.74 6.45 -20.51
C LEU A 276 13.36 7.82 -20.81
N ASP A 277 14.56 8.08 -20.30
CA ASP A 277 15.25 9.35 -20.54
C ASP A 277 15.63 9.53 -22.01
N CYS A 278 16.02 8.45 -22.71
CA CYS A 278 16.29 8.47 -24.15
C CYS A 278 15.07 8.79 -25.02
N MET A 279 13.84 8.70 -24.49
CA MET A 279 12.63 9.04 -25.25
C MET A 279 12.47 10.54 -25.48
N GLY A 280 13.11 11.38 -24.67
CA GLY A 280 12.91 12.83 -24.73
C GLY A 280 11.59 13.32 -24.12
N LEU A 281 10.89 12.47 -23.35
CA LEU A 281 9.66 12.82 -22.63
C LEU A 281 9.97 13.06 -21.15
N THR A 282 9.15 13.89 -20.50
CA THR A 282 9.28 14.12 -19.06
C THR A 282 8.85 12.91 -18.27
N TRP A 283 9.69 12.47 -17.34
CA TRP A 283 9.42 11.36 -16.44
C TRP A 283 9.99 11.62 -15.05
N CYS A 284 9.52 10.91 -14.04
CA CYS A 284 10.14 10.96 -12.72
C CYS A 284 10.11 9.59 -12.04
N ARG A 285 11.10 9.33 -11.18
CA ARG A 285 11.00 8.26 -10.18
C ARG A 285 10.00 8.69 -9.10
N ASN A 286 9.15 7.76 -8.69
CA ASN A 286 8.15 7.96 -7.67
C ASN A 286 8.60 7.31 -6.35
N PRO A 287 8.72 8.07 -5.24
CA PRO A 287 9.12 7.51 -3.96
C PRO A 287 8.13 6.47 -3.42
N SER A 288 8.64 5.35 -2.91
CA SER A 288 7.81 4.33 -2.25
C SER A 288 7.02 4.94 -1.08
N LYS A 289 5.71 4.63 -1.01
CA LYS A 289 4.73 5.00 0.04
C LYS A 289 4.50 6.49 0.31
N THR A 290 5.39 7.38 -0.15
CA THR A 290 5.34 8.83 0.05
C THR A 290 5.11 9.60 -1.25
N GLY A 291 5.29 8.91 -2.38
CA GLY A 291 5.03 9.39 -3.72
C GLY A 291 3.54 9.42 -4.09
N TYR A 292 3.26 9.53 -5.39
CA TYR A 292 1.94 9.39 -5.95
C TYR A 292 1.43 7.95 -5.75
N GLY A 293 0.33 7.82 -5.01
CA GLY A 293 -0.32 6.54 -4.74
C GLY A 293 -1.64 6.45 -5.48
N ILE A 294 -1.86 5.31 -6.15
CA ILE A 294 -3.13 4.98 -6.79
C ILE A 294 -3.87 4.01 -5.88
N PRO A 295 -5.07 4.33 -5.38
CA PRO A 295 -5.78 3.42 -4.50
C PRO A 295 -6.16 2.13 -5.23
N ILE A 296 -6.13 1.00 -4.53
CA ILE A 296 -6.63 -0.27 -5.03
C ILE A 296 -8.05 -0.48 -4.48
N PRO A 297 -9.08 -0.53 -5.34
CA PRO A 297 -10.46 -0.65 -4.91
C PRO A 297 -10.75 -2.03 -4.27
N GLU A 298 -10.75 -2.11 -2.94
CA GLU A 298 -11.06 -3.33 -2.19
C GLU A 298 -11.83 -3.03 -0.89
N ILE A 299 -13.02 -3.61 -0.77
CA ILE A 299 -13.83 -3.58 0.44
C ILE A 299 -13.34 -4.68 1.40
N GLY A 300 -12.99 -4.28 2.63
CA GLY A 300 -12.74 -5.20 3.75
C GLY A 300 -11.27 -5.47 4.10
N GLU A 301 -10.30 -5.12 3.24
CA GLU A 301 -8.86 -5.34 3.52
C GLU A 301 -8.09 -4.05 3.89
N GLY A 302 -8.79 -2.93 4.03
CA GLY A 302 -8.20 -1.61 4.24
C GLY A 302 -7.73 -0.96 2.92
N THR A 303 -7.57 0.36 2.92
CA THR A 303 -7.08 1.08 1.72
C THR A 303 -5.62 0.71 1.47
N THR A 304 -5.40 -0.13 0.45
CA THR A 304 -4.06 -0.39 -0.08
C THR A 304 -3.84 0.53 -1.28
N SER A 305 -2.72 1.26 -1.29
CA SER A 305 -2.34 2.12 -2.41
C SER A 305 -1.19 1.49 -3.16
N PHE A 306 -1.31 1.49 -4.48
CA PHE A 306 -0.25 1.13 -5.41
C PHE A 306 0.60 2.36 -5.71
N TYR A 307 1.89 2.28 -5.38
CA TYR A 307 2.87 3.30 -5.70
C TYR A 307 3.73 2.77 -6.85
N PRO A 308 3.53 3.22 -8.09
CA PRO A 308 4.39 2.83 -9.21
C PRO A 308 5.81 3.32 -8.96
N ASP A 309 6.83 2.67 -9.53
CA ASP A 309 8.23 3.13 -9.39
C ASP A 309 8.56 4.35 -10.27
N PHE A 310 7.90 4.48 -11.43
CA PHE A 310 8.10 5.57 -12.37
C PHE A 310 6.78 6.18 -12.86
N ILE A 311 6.83 7.47 -13.18
CA ILE A 311 5.74 8.22 -13.77
C ILE A 311 6.25 8.87 -15.05
N LEU A 312 5.56 8.69 -16.17
CA LEU A 312 5.93 9.24 -17.47
C LEU A 312 4.77 10.07 -18.04
N TRP A 313 5.06 11.31 -18.42
CA TRP A 313 4.10 12.20 -19.08
C TRP A 313 4.21 12.04 -20.60
N SER A 314 3.12 11.59 -21.20
CA SER A 314 2.92 11.55 -22.66
C SER A 314 1.86 12.59 -23.06
N GLU A 315 1.76 12.93 -24.36
CA GLU A 315 0.88 13.98 -24.87
C GLU A 315 -0.60 13.81 -24.47
N LYS A 316 -1.06 12.57 -24.29
CA LYS A 316 -2.49 12.25 -24.05
C LYS A 316 -2.73 11.42 -22.79
N CYS A 317 -1.67 11.00 -22.09
CA CYS A 317 -1.80 10.14 -20.92
C CYS A 317 -0.59 10.23 -20.00
N LEU A 318 -0.83 9.91 -18.74
CA LEU A 318 0.19 9.66 -17.74
C LEU A 318 0.40 8.15 -17.62
N TRP A 319 1.63 7.67 -17.71
CA TRP A 319 1.95 6.27 -17.47
C TRP A 319 2.52 6.09 -16.06
N ALA A 320 1.83 5.28 -15.26
CA ALA A 320 2.33 4.72 -14.01
C ALA A 320 3.04 3.40 -14.34
N ILE A 321 4.37 3.41 -14.26
CA ILE A 321 5.23 2.30 -14.69
C ILE A 321 5.87 1.65 -13.47
N ASP A 322 5.82 0.33 -13.43
CA ASP A 322 6.30 -0.44 -12.29
C ASP A 322 7.10 -1.66 -12.80
N PRO A 323 8.44 -1.57 -12.82
CA PRO A 323 9.31 -2.68 -13.15
C PRO A 323 9.31 -3.69 -12.00
N LYS A 324 8.77 -4.88 -12.24
CA LYS A 324 8.65 -5.92 -11.22
C LYS A 324 9.53 -7.13 -11.51
N GLY A 325 10.11 -7.67 -10.44
CA GLY A 325 10.60 -9.05 -10.40
C GLY A 325 9.42 -10.03 -10.33
N ALA A 326 9.60 -11.24 -10.85
CA ALA A 326 8.58 -12.25 -11.13
C ALA A 326 7.64 -12.70 -9.98
N HIS A 327 7.77 -12.16 -8.77
CA HIS A 327 7.23 -12.74 -7.53
C HIS A 327 5.95 -12.10 -6.95
N LEU A 328 5.37 -11.05 -7.55
CA LEU A 328 4.31 -10.26 -6.89
C LEU A 328 3.05 -9.97 -7.71
N ILE A 329 2.69 -10.82 -8.67
CA ILE A 329 1.39 -10.69 -9.35
C ILE A 329 0.32 -11.42 -8.52
N ASN A 330 -0.15 -10.78 -7.45
CA ASN A 330 -1.35 -11.22 -6.74
C ASN A 330 -2.58 -10.91 -7.62
N ASP A 331 -3.37 -11.95 -7.92
CA ASP A 331 -4.44 -12.00 -8.94
C ASP A 331 -5.46 -10.84 -8.90
N ALA A 332 -5.78 -10.33 -7.71
CA ALA A 332 -6.79 -9.30 -7.51
C ALA A 332 -6.28 -7.89 -7.85
N ILE A 333 -5.04 -7.58 -7.46
CA ILE A 333 -4.43 -6.25 -7.64
C ILE A 333 -4.18 -5.98 -9.13
N PHE A 334 -3.71 -6.99 -9.86
CA PHE A 334 -3.46 -6.89 -11.30
C PHE A 334 -4.73 -6.58 -12.10
N SER A 335 -5.82 -7.30 -11.84
CA SER A 335 -7.09 -7.09 -12.55
C SER A 335 -7.70 -5.72 -12.25
N LYS A 336 -7.57 -5.25 -11.00
CA LYS A 336 -8.11 -3.96 -10.53
C LYS A 336 -7.28 -2.75 -10.97
N LEU A 337 -5.95 -2.82 -10.89
CA LEU A 337 -5.06 -1.76 -11.39
C LEU A 337 -5.21 -1.55 -12.90
N MET A 338 -5.45 -2.62 -13.63
CA MET A 338 -5.74 -2.51 -15.07
C MET A 338 -7.07 -1.75 -15.32
N GLY A 339 -8.03 -1.76 -14.39
CA GLY A 339 -9.29 -1.01 -14.43
C GLY A 339 -9.16 0.52 -14.47
N ILE A 340 -8.01 1.10 -14.09
CA ILE A 340 -7.75 2.56 -14.10
C ILE A 340 -7.89 3.17 -15.50
N SER A 341 -7.68 2.36 -16.54
CA SER A 341 -7.55 2.83 -17.92
C SER A 341 -8.87 3.27 -18.59
N ASP A 342 -10.02 3.02 -17.95
CA ASP A 342 -11.36 3.23 -18.52
C ASP A 342 -12.07 4.50 -18.03
N ILE A 343 -11.40 5.35 -17.24
CA ILE A 343 -11.98 6.63 -16.80
C ILE A 343 -12.06 7.57 -18.00
N ASN A 344 -13.28 7.82 -18.47
CA ASN A 344 -13.56 8.75 -19.56
C ASN A 344 -13.89 10.14 -19.00
N ASP A 345 -13.80 11.15 -19.87
CA ASP A 345 -14.13 12.57 -19.65
C ASP A 345 -13.09 13.49 -19.00
N ILE A 346 -11.81 13.09 -18.95
CA ILE A 346 -10.71 13.96 -18.47
C ILE A 346 -9.60 14.13 -19.52
N PRO A 347 -8.95 15.31 -19.61
CA PRO A 347 -7.93 15.58 -20.63
C PRO A 347 -6.70 14.64 -20.57
N LEU A 348 -6.32 14.17 -19.38
CA LEU A 348 -5.14 13.33 -19.16
C LEU A 348 -5.51 12.00 -18.51
N LYS A 349 -5.44 10.90 -19.28
CA LYS A 349 -5.75 9.54 -18.79
C LYS A 349 -4.54 8.91 -18.09
N ILE A 350 -4.71 8.34 -16.90
CA ILE A 350 -3.68 7.55 -16.21
C ILE A 350 -3.75 6.12 -16.73
N ARG A 351 -2.60 5.56 -17.09
CA ARG A 351 -2.45 4.18 -17.56
C ARG A 351 -1.41 3.48 -16.72
N VAL A 352 -1.71 2.25 -16.30
CA VAL A 352 -0.75 1.42 -15.57
C VAL A 352 -0.04 0.48 -16.54
N ALA A 353 1.28 0.44 -16.43
CA ALA A 353 2.16 -0.45 -17.16
C ALA A 353 3.05 -1.22 -16.18
N LEU A 354 3.02 -2.54 -16.27
CA LEU A 354 3.96 -3.40 -15.55
C LEU A 354 5.04 -3.88 -16.51
N ILE A 355 6.30 -3.78 -16.10
CA ILE A 355 7.43 -4.24 -16.91
C ILE A 355 8.07 -5.42 -16.19
N LEU A 356 8.04 -6.60 -16.82
CA LEU A 356 8.63 -7.81 -16.29
C LEU A 356 9.94 -8.14 -17.01
N GLN A 357 10.96 -8.55 -16.27
CA GLN A 357 12.20 -9.05 -16.85
C GLN A 357 12.02 -10.48 -17.38
N GLY A 358 12.22 -10.67 -18.68
CA GLY A 358 12.00 -11.91 -19.42
C GLY A 358 10.82 -11.85 -20.40
N ASN A 359 10.55 -12.99 -21.04
CA ASN A 359 9.44 -13.17 -21.97
C ASN A 359 8.24 -13.80 -21.26
N TYR A 360 7.12 -13.07 -21.20
CA TYR A 360 5.87 -13.52 -20.60
C TYR A 360 4.73 -13.47 -21.62
N ILE A 361 3.84 -14.48 -21.55
CA ILE A 361 2.56 -14.48 -22.26
C ILE A 361 1.40 -14.49 -21.27
N LEU A 362 0.22 -14.03 -21.68
CA LEU A 362 -0.99 -14.14 -20.86
C LEU A 362 -1.59 -15.53 -21.04
N GLY A 363 -1.72 -16.29 -19.95
CA GLY A 363 -2.44 -17.56 -19.91
C GLY A 363 -3.97 -17.37 -19.96
N ILE A 364 -4.71 -18.49 -19.91
CA ILE A 364 -6.17 -18.54 -20.03
C ILE A 364 -6.88 -17.69 -18.95
N ASN A 365 -6.25 -17.50 -17.79
CA ASN A 365 -6.79 -16.72 -16.68
C ASN A 365 -6.28 -15.25 -16.68
N GLY A 366 -5.64 -14.79 -17.76
CA GLY A 366 -4.98 -13.48 -17.82
C GLY A 366 -3.67 -13.39 -17.04
N ARG A 367 -3.15 -14.53 -16.54
CA ARG A 367 -1.92 -14.59 -15.74
C ARG A 367 -0.66 -14.55 -16.60
N PRO A 368 0.35 -13.73 -16.28
CA PRO A 368 1.64 -13.76 -16.97
C PRO A 368 2.38 -15.07 -16.69
N MET A 369 2.67 -15.82 -17.75
CA MET A 369 3.43 -17.06 -17.70
C MET A 369 4.76 -16.86 -18.42
N GLN A 370 5.87 -17.08 -17.70
CA GLN A 370 7.20 -16.93 -18.27
C GLN A 370 7.47 -18.04 -19.31
N GLN A 371 7.84 -17.63 -20.52
CA GLN A 371 8.33 -18.53 -21.57
C GLN A 371 9.85 -18.48 -21.74
N GLY A 372 10.48 -17.37 -21.35
CA GLY A 372 11.91 -17.17 -21.52
C GLY A 372 12.48 -16.15 -20.54
N LYS A 373 13.80 -16.16 -20.38
CA LYS A 373 14.53 -15.23 -19.50
C LYS A 373 15.05 -14.00 -20.23
N ASP A 374 15.09 -14.04 -21.56
CA ASP A 374 15.65 -12.97 -22.37
C ASP A 374 14.66 -11.81 -22.51
N GLY A 375 15.20 -10.59 -22.62
CA GLY A 375 14.48 -9.35 -22.85
C GLY A 375 13.54 -8.92 -21.72
N CYS A 376 12.49 -8.18 -22.07
CA CYS A 376 11.49 -7.67 -21.14
C CYS A 376 10.08 -7.80 -21.74
N THR A 377 9.07 -7.83 -20.89
CA THR A 377 7.67 -7.89 -21.31
C THR A 377 6.90 -6.74 -20.70
N LEU A 378 6.25 -5.96 -21.56
CA LEU A 378 5.33 -4.91 -21.18
C LEU A 378 3.93 -5.48 -21.03
N ILE A 379 3.31 -5.24 -19.88
CA ILE A 379 1.94 -5.64 -19.60
C ILE A 379 1.12 -4.39 -19.28
N TYR A 380 0.05 -4.19 -20.04
CA TYR A 380 -0.79 -3.00 -19.94
C TYR A 380 -2.20 -3.28 -20.46
N LYS A 381 -3.17 -2.49 -20.01
CA LYS A 381 -4.54 -2.55 -20.53
C LYS A 381 -4.73 -1.57 -21.70
N ARG A 382 -5.40 -2.05 -22.75
CA ARG A 382 -6.06 -1.20 -23.76
C ARG A 382 -7.57 -1.38 -23.63
N ASN A 383 -8.36 -0.54 -24.30
CA ASN A 383 -9.83 -0.59 -24.30
C ASN A 383 -10.45 -1.98 -24.58
N VAL A 384 -9.69 -2.93 -25.14
CA VAL A 384 -10.13 -4.29 -25.52
C VAL A 384 -9.65 -5.37 -24.52
N GLY A 385 -8.97 -4.98 -23.44
CA GLY A 385 -8.44 -5.88 -22.41
C GLY A 385 -6.93 -5.74 -22.17
N VAL A 386 -6.42 -6.61 -21.30
CA VAL A 386 -4.99 -6.66 -20.92
C VAL A 386 -4.18 -7.28 -22.06
N ARG A 387 -3.01 -6.72 -22.34
CA ARG A 387 -2.06 -7.20 -23.35
C ARG A 387 -0.69 -7.39 -22.71
N ALA A 388 0.02 -8.44 -23.15
CA ALA A 388 1.43 -8.63 -22.90
C ALA A 388 2.18 -8.57 -24.23
N LYS A 389 3.24 -7.77 -24.30
CA LYS A 389 4.09 -7.64 -25.49
C LYS A 389 5.56 -7.76 -25.08
N HIS A 390 6.24 -8.71 -25.68
CA HIS A 390 7.65 -8.97 -25.42
C HIS A 390 8.55 -8.11 -26.32
N PHE A 391 9.66 -7.65 -25.75
CA PHE A 391 10.68 -6.85 -26.40
C PHE A 391 12.07 -7.35 -26.02
N LEU A 392 13.01 -7.27 -26.97
CA LEU A 392 14.40 -7.67 -26.73
C LEU A 392 15.19 -6.63 -25.94
N THR A 393 14.77 -5.36 -25.94
CA THR A 393 15.46 -4.26 -25.27
C THR A 393 14.46 -3.30 -24.62
N ALA A 394 14.86 -2.69 -23.50
CA ALA A 394 14.07 -1.65 -22.83
C ALA A 394 13.72 -0.48 -23.76
N ASN A 395 14.67 -0.06 -24.60
CA ASN A 395 14.46 1.01 -25.60
C ASN A 395 13.32 0.73 -26.59
N ALA A 396 13.15 -0.53 -27.03
CA ALA A 396 12.06 -0.89 -27.91
C ALA A 396 10.71 -0.93 -27.16
N LEU A 397 10.75 -1.32 -25.88
CA LEU A 397 9.58 -1.38 -25.00
C LEU A 397 9.02 0.02 -24.72
N VAL A 398 9.86 0.95 -24.28
CA VAL A 398 9.40 2.28 -23.87
C VAL A 398 8.81 3.07 -25.05
N LYS A 399 9.30 2.84 -26.28
CA LYS A 399 8.71 3.39 -27.51
C LYS A 399 7.28 2.91 -27.79
N ASP A 400 6.82 1.81 -27.19
CA ASP A 400 5.42 1.35 -27.32
C ASP A 400 4.48 2.08 -26.34
N LEU A 401 5.01 2.86 -25.39
CA LEU A 401 4.25 3.67 -24.43
C LEU A 401 3.79 5.02 -25.01
N THR A 402 4.37 5.46 -26.13
CA THR A 402 3.88 6.60 -26.93
C THR A 402 2.88 6.13 -27.97
#